data_AF-A0A919KRB9-F1
#
_entry.id   AF-A0A919KRB9-F1
#
_cell.length_a   1.000
_cell.length_b   1.000
_cell.length_c   1.000
_cell.angle_alpha   90.00
_cell.angle_beta   90.00
_cell.angle_gamma   90.00
#
_symmetry.space_group_name_H-M   'P 1'
#
loop_
_entity.id
_entity.type
_entity.pdbx_description
1 polymer ?
#
loop_
_entity_poly.entity_id
_entity_poly.type
_entity_poly.pdbx_seq_one_letter_code
_entity_poly.pdbx_strand_id
1 'polypeptide(L)'
;MNAPGQTTALGGSRYSDQTVVRAYAEGLLGRRRTPRPGWEKDAACVGDERFYERDTVTPAVVAHQRRVCSACPVTADCLLDALAHERVEPGWQVSTRGGLLARERRHLTKRTRPEQS
;
A
#
# COMPACT_ATOMS: atom_id res chain seq x y z
N MET A 1 3.52 16.03 -47.69
CA MET A 1 4.23 14.91 -47.03
C MET A 1 5.04 15.47 -45.88
N ASN A 2 4.92 14.84 -44.71
CA ASN A 2 5.72 14.95 -43.47
C ASN A 2 5.62 16.20 -42.56
N ALA A 3 5.02 15.97 -41.38
CA ALA A 3 5.41 16.57 -40.11
C ALA A 3 6.76 15.99 -39.63
N PRO A 4 7.50 16.65 -38.72
CA PRO A 4 7.39 16.35 -37.28
C PRO A 4 7.65 17.61 -36.41
N GLY A 5 7.49 17.67 -35.11
CA GLY A 5 7.15 16.68 -34.09
C GLY A 5 6.94 17.47 -32.80
N GLN A 6 5.79 17.29 -32.16
CA GLN A 6 5.56 17.83 -30.83
C GLN A 6 6.01 16.78 -29.82
N THR A 7 7.18 17.00 -29.24
CA THR A 7 7.64 16.28 -28.05
C THR A 7 6.90 16.84 -26.84
N THR A 8 5.83 16.17 -26.42
CA THR A 8 5.18 16.46 -25.15
C THR A 8 6.02 15.85 -24.02
N ALA A 9 6.54 16.72 -23.14
CA ALA A 9 7.27 16.32 -21.95
C ALA A 9 6.40 15.47 -21.01
N LEU A 10 6.91 14.28 -20.68
CA LEU A 10 6.31 13.33 -19.74
C LEU A 10 6.37 13.87 -18.30
N GLY A 11 5.29 14.51 -17.86
CA GLY A 11 5.00 14.77 -16.45
C GLY A 11 4.13 13.66 -15.85
N GLY A 12 4.54 12.39 -15.93
CA GLY A 12 3.69 11.25 -15.55
C GLY A 12 4.46 10.16 -14.81
N SER A 13 4.46 10.20 -13.48
CA SER A 13 4.95 9.05 -12.69
C SER A 13 4.26 8.93 -11.33
N ARG A 14 3.93 10.03 -10.65
CA ARG A 14 3.24 9.96 -9.34
C ARG A 14 1.76 9.56 -9.42
N TYR A 15 1.08 9.81 -10.54
CA TYR A 15 -0.34 9.51 -10.69
C TYR A 15 -0.56 8.05 -11.06
N SER A 16 0.30 7.50 -11.94
CA SER A 16 0.27 6.09 -12.35
C SER A 16 0.51 5.14 -11.19
N ASP A 17 1.39 5.49 -10.24
CA ASP A 17 1.65 4.69 -9.04
C ASP A 17 0.42 4.67 -8.10
N GLN A 18 -0.22 5.82 -7.89
CA GLN A 18 -1.39 5.94 -7.02
C GLN A 18 -2.61 5.17 -7.54
N THR A 19 -2.88 5.20 -8.85
CA THR A 19 -3.98 4.44 -9.45
C THR A 19 -3.76 2.94 -9.27
N VAL A 20 -2.53 2.45 -9.42
CA VAL A 20 -2.19 1.04 -9.21
C VAL A 20 -2.34 0.65 -7.74
N VAL A 21 -1.84 1.45 -6.81
CA VAL A 21 -1.99 1.22 -5.36
C VAL A 21 -3.47 1.17 -4.96
N ARG A 22 -4.29 2.07 -5.52
CA ARG A 22 -5.72 2.10 -5.27
C ARG A 22 -6.44 0.88 -5.83
N ALA A 23 -6.17 0.50 -7.08
CA ALA A 23 -6.75 -0.68 -7.70
C ALA A 23 -6.36 -1.97 -6.95
N TYR A 24 -5.10 -2.05 -6.49
CA TYR A 24 -4.63 -3.15 -5.64
C TYR A 24 -5.43 -3.21 -4.33
N ALA A 25 -5.58 -2.08 -3.63
CA ALA A 25 -6.35 -2.02 -2.40
C ALA A 25 -7.83 -2.38 -2.63
N GLU A 26 -8.45 -1.87 -3.69
CA GLU A 26 -9.84 -2.17 -4.04
C GLU A 26 -10.03 -3.65 -4.36
N GLY A 27 -9.14 -4.26 -5.13
CA GLY A 27 -9.17 -5.70 -5.44
C GLY A 27 -8.98 -6.58 -4.20
N LEU A 28 -8.08 -6.21 -3.30
CA LEU A 28 -7.80 -6.95 -2.08
C LEU A 28 -8.94 -6.84 -1.04
N LEU A 29 -9.49 -5.65 -0.87
CA LEU A 29 -10.51 -5.36 0.14
C LEU A 29 -11.91 -5.77 -0.32
N GLY A 30 -12.21 -5.65 -1.63
CA GLY A 30 -13.53 -5.90 -2.17
C GLY A 30 -14.61 -5.14 -1.39
N ARG A 31 -15.57 -5.87 -0.81
CA ARG A 31 -16.65 -5.29 0.01
C ARG A 31 -16.35 -5.21 1.51
N ARG A 32 -15.19 -5.67 1.97
CA ARG A 32 -14.84 -5.71 3.39
C ARG A 32 -14.69 -4.30 3.95
N ARG A 33 -15.17 -4.10 5.18
CA ARG A 33 -15.14 -2.79 5.89
C ARG A 33 -14.35 -2.84 7.19
N THR A 34 -14.27 -4.01 7.82
CA THR A 34 -13.54 -4.24 9.06
C THR A 34 -12.73 -5.53 8.95
N PRO A 35 -11.56 -5.62 9.61
CA PRO A 35 -10.81 -6.87 9.70
C PRO A 35 -11.60 -7.93 10.49
N ARG A 36 -11.39 -9.20 10.18
CA ARG A 36 -11.94 -10.32 10.97
C ARG A 36 -11.27 -10.37 12.35
N PRO A 37 -11.99 -10.65 13.45
CA PRO A 37 -11.37 -10.80 14.77
C PRO A 37 -10.28 -11.88 14.79
N GLY A 38 -9.12 -11.59 15.37
CA GLY A 38 -8.03 -12.56 15.55
C GLY A 38 -7.23 -12.89 14.29
N TRP A 39 -7.40 -12.12 13.20
CA TRP A 39 -6.68 -12.30 11.94
C TRP A 39 -5.15 -12.27 12.12
N GLU A 40 -4.66 -11.61 13.17
CA GLU A 40 -3.24 -11.46 13.48
C GLU A 40 -2.54 -12.82 13.69
N LYS A 41 -3.28 -13.82 14.17
CA LYS A 41 -2.76 -15.18 14.46
C LYS A 41 -2.43 -15.97 13.19
N ASP A 42 -3.07 -15.62 12.08
CA ASP A 42 -2.90 -16.29 10.78
C ASP A 42 -1.92 -15.52 9.87
N ALA A 43 -1.28 -14.46 10.37
CA ALA A 43 -0.37 -13.64 9.60
C ALA A 43 0.94 -14.38 9.31
N ALA A 44 1.22 -14.60 8.02
CA ALA A 44 2.42 -15.31 7.56
C ALA A 44 3.75 -14.61 7.90
N CYS A 45 3.72 -13.33 8.26
CA CYS A 45 4.90 -12.56 8.63
C CYS A 45 5.25 -12.62 10.13
N VAL A 46 4.45 -13.31 10.96
CA VAL A 46 4.72 -13.43 12.40
C VAL A 46 6.06 -14.13 12.61
N GLY A 47 6.93 -13.52 13.41
CA GLY A 47 8.29 -14.01 13.70
C GLY A 47 9.36 -13.61 12.67
N ASP A 48 9.00 -12.83 11.65
CA ASP A 48 9.98 -12.28 10.70
C ASP A 48 10.40 -10.86 11.10
N GLU A 49 11.57 -10.74 11.76
CA GLU A 49 12.15 -9.47 12.26
C GLU A 49 12.27 -8.38 11.20
N ARG A 50 12.39 -8.76 9.91
CA ARG A 50 12.45 -7.81 8.81
C ARG A 50 11.20 -6.94 8.71
N PHE A 51 10.06 -7.36 9.26
CA PHE A 51 8.83 -6.56 9.31
C PHE A 51 8.80 -5.55 10.48
N TYR A 52 9.69 -5.69 11.45
CA TYR A 52 9.70 -4.91 12.70
C TYR A 52 10.90 -3.95 12.80
N GLU A 53 11.99 -4.23 12.06
CA GLU A 53 13.15 -3.35 11.94
C GLU A 53 12.81 -2.03 11.23
N ARG A 54 13.00 -0.89 11.91
CA ARG A 54 12.74 0.46 11.37
C ARG A 54 13.95 1.08 10.66
N ASP A 55 15.15 0.66 11.03
CA ASP A 55 16.39 1.36 10.67
C ASP A 55 17.05 0.81 9.39
N THR A 56 16.63 -0.36 8.90
CA THR A 56 17.27 -1.06 7.77
C THR A 56 16.26 -1.49 6.70
N VAL A 57 15.62 -0.52 6.03
CA VAL A 57 14.72 -0.82 4.90
C VAL A 57 15.50 -0.80 3.58
N THR A 58 16.05 -1.95 3.19
CA THR A 58 16.70 -2.11 1.87
C THR A 58 15.69 -2.54 0.79
N PRO A 59 15.98 -2.34 -0.50
CA PRO A 59 15.14 -2.87 -1.58
C PRO A 59 14.92 -4.39 -1.49
N ALA A 60 15.91 -5.14 -1.03
CA ALA A 60 15.82 -6.58 -0.83
C ALA A 60 14.83 -6.95 0.29
N VAL A 61 14.84 -6.20 1.40
CA VAL A 61 13.88 -6.35 2.50
C VAL A 61 12.47 -6.06 2.02
N VAL A 62 12.26 -4.97 1.28
CA VAL A 62 10.96 -4.62 0.70
C VAL A 62 10.46 -5.71 -0.25
N ALA A 63 11.32 -6.20 -1.14
CA ALA A 63 10.96 -7.26 -2.08
C ALA A 63 10.57 -8.56 -1.35
N HIS A 64 11.30 -8.91 -0.28
CA HIS A 64 10.95 -10.03 0.58
C HIS A 64 9.60 -9.85 1.27
N GLN A 65 9.39 -8.70 1.92
CA GLN A 65 8.14 -8.40 2.60
C GLN A 65 6.94 -8.47 1.64
N ARG A 66 7.08 -7.94 0.42
CA ARG A 66 6.03 -8.01 -0.61
C ARG A 66 5.71 -9.44 -1.02
N ARG A 67 6.73 -10.29 -1.20
CA ARG A 67 6.51 -11.72 -1.51
C ARG A 67 5.74 -12.42 -0.40
N VAL A 68 6.13 -12.21 0.86
CA VAL A 68 5.41 -12.77 2.01
C VAL A 68 3.95 -12.28 2.03
N CYS A 69 3.73 -10.99 1.84
CA CYS A 69 2.37 -10.44 1.78
C CYS A 69 1.56 -11.02 0.62
N SER A 70 2.13 -11.26 -0.56
CA SER A 70 1.39 -11.82 -1.70
C SER A 70 0.84 -13.22 -1.45
N ALA A 71 1.44 -13.97 -0.52
CA ALA A 71 1.01 -15.32 -0.13
C ALA A 71 0.25 -15.34 1.21
N CYS A 72 0.13 -14.20 1.91
CA CYS A 72 -0.41 -14.16 3.26
C CYS A 72 -1.95 -14.25 3.23
N PRO A 73 -2.57 -15.18 3.97
CA PRO A 73 -4.02 -15.40 3.93
C PRO A 73 -4.83 -14.24 4.51
N VAL A 74 -4.21 -13.39 5.32
CA VAL A 74 -4.86 -12.27 6.03
C VAL A 74 -4.48 -10.90 5.47
N THR A 75 -3.97 -10.85 4.24
CA THR A 75 -3.49 -9.60 3.62
C THR A 75 -4.57 -8.51 3.58
N ALA A 76 -5.83 -8.88 3.32
CA ALA A 76 -6.96 -7.94 3.31
C ALA A 76 -7.30 -7.42 4.71
N ASP A 77 -7.35 -8.29 5.71
CA ASP A 77 -7.60 -7.92 7.11
C ASP A 77 -6.49 -6.98 7.60
N CYS A 78 -5.24 -7.33 7.32
CA CYS A 78 -4.06 -6.52 7.63
C CYS A 78 -4.12 -5.11 7.02
N LEU A 79 -4.55 -5.00 5.75
CA LEU A 79 -4.67 -3.69 5.09
C LEU A 79 -5.79 -2.85 5.71
N LEU A 80 -6.94 -3.44 6.05
CA LEU A 80 -8.04 -2.71 6.70
C LEU A 80 -7.61 -2.16 8.04
N ASP A 81 -6.98 -2.99 8.87
CA ASP A 81 -6.48 -2.58 10.17
C ASP A 81 -5.45 -1.46 10.06
N ALA A 82 -4.50 -1.58 9.13
CA ALA A 82 -3.50 -0.54 8.87
C ALA A 82 -4.15 0.79 8.50
N LEU A 83 -5.09 0.80 7.56
CA LEU A 83 -5.75 2.03 7.11
C LEU A 83 -6.65 2.64 8.19
N ALA A 84 -7.29 1.81 9.03
CA ALA A 84 -8.08 2.29 10.16
C ALA A 84 -7.19 2.98 11.21
N HIS A 85 -6.11 2.32 11.61
CA HIS A 85 -5.15 2.87 12.57
C HIS A 85 -4.48 4.15 12.04
N GLU A 86 -4.02 4.16 10.79
CA GLU A 86 -3.33 5.33 10.20
C GLU A 86 -4.22 6.56 9.99
N ARG A 87 -5.54 6.38 9.95
CA ARG A 87 -6.50 7.51 9.93
C ARG A 87 -6.60 8.20 11.28
N VAL A 88 -6.45 7.44 12.37
CA VAL A 88 -6.49 7.96 13.75
C VAL A 88 -5.12 8.48 14.15
N GLU A 89 -4.06 7.74 13.83
CA GLU A 89 -2.68 8.05 14.18
C GLU A 89 -1.77 8.05 12.94
N PRO A 90 -1.65 9.18 12.21
CA PRO A 90 -0.83 9.27 11.01
C PRO A 90 0.65 8.97 11.22
N GLY A 91 1.15 9.05 12.46
CA GLY A 91 2.52 8.70 12.85
C GLY A 91 2.84 7.20 12.85
N TRP A 92 1.81 6.33 12.81
CA TRP A 92 1.94 4.87 12.87
C TRP A 92 2.12 4.18 11.50
N GLN A 93 2.48 4.96 10.49
CA GLN A 93 2.72 4.46 9.13
C GLN A 93 4.08 3.78 9.06
N VAL A 94 4.11 2.52 9.48
CA VAL A 94 5.34 1.70 9.55
C VAL A 94 5.22 0.46 8.68
N SER A 95 6.38 -0.04 8.25
CA SER A 95 6.57 -1.34 7.58
C SER A 95 5.68 -1.59 6.36
N THR A 96 5.83 -2.79 5.77
CA THR A 96 4.89 -3.30 4.77
C THR A 96 3.69 -3.92 5.46
N ARG A 97 2.48 -3.45 5.15
CA ARG A 97 1.21 -3.96 5.66
C ARG A 97 0.25 -4.15 4.51
N GLY A 98 -0.42 -5.30 4.43
CA GLY A 98 -1.30 -5.63 3.31
C GLY A 98 -0.61 -5.63 1.94
N GLY A 99 0.71 -5.86 1.89
CA GLY A 99 1.52 -5.79 0.67
C GLY A 99 1.92 -4.39 0.22
N LEU A 100 1.51 -3.35 0.93
CA LEU A 100 1.84 -1.96 0.63
C LEU A 100 2.80 -1.38 1.67
N LEU A 101 3.71 -0.52 1.24
CA LEU A 101 4.56 0.27 2.11
C LEU A 101 3.77 1.42 2.74
N ALA A 102 4.26 1.92 3.88
CA ALA A 102 3.73 3.10 4.56
C ALA A 102 3.46 4.28 3.61
N ARG A 103 4.43 4.60 2.73
CA ARG A 103 4.29 5.69 1.75
C ARG A 103 3.17 5.44 0.72
N GLU A 104 2.94 4.19 0.34
CA GLU A 104 1.89 3.81 -0.63
C GLU A 104 0.52 3.93 0.05
N ARG A 105 0.40 3.46 1.29
CA ARG A 105 -0.84 3.57 2.08
C ARG A 105 -1.23 5.00 2.42
N ARG A 106 -0.27 5.94 2.55
CA ARG A 106 -0.57 7.38 2.69
C ARG A 106 -1.49 7.92 1.60
N HIS A 107 -1.42 7.37 0.39
CA HIS A 107 -2.29 7.80 -0.71
C HIS A 107 -3.73 7.32 -0.54
N LEU A 108 -3.96 6.25 0.21
CA LEU A 108 -5.27 5.68 0.50
C LEU A 108 -5.98 6.37 1.67
N THR A 109 -5.22 6.97 2.60
CA THR A 109 -5.76 7.66 3.78
C THR A 109 -5.99 9.15 3.54
N LYS A 110 -5.27 9.76 2.59
CA LYS A 110 -5.55 11.12 2.14
C LYS A 110 -6.88 11.13 1.38
N ARG A 111 -7.88 11.85 1.91
CA ARG A 111 -9.09 12.16 1.14
C ARG A 111 -8.64 12.90 -0.12
N THR A 112 -8.91 12.35 -1.29
CA THR A 112 -8.86 13.13 -2.53
C THR A 112 -9.86 14.27 -2.32
N ARG A 113 -9.38 15.51 -2.19
CA ARG A 113 -10.28 16.66 -2.34
C ARG A 113 -10.79 16.57 -3.78
N PRO A 114 -12.10 16.45 -4.04
CA PRO A 114 -12.58 16.57 -5.40
C PRO A 114 -12.09 17.92 -5.91
N GLU A 115 -11.35 17.90 -7.01
CA GLU A 115 -10.93 19.08 -7.74
C GLU A 115 -12.22 19.76 -8.20
N GLN A 116 -12.57 20.88 -7.55
CA GLN A 116 -13.73 21.66 -7.94
C GLN A 116 -13.41 22.35 -9.27
N SER A 117 -14.23 22.03 -10.27
CA SER A 117 -14.24 22.64 -11.59
C SER A 117 -14.85 24.04 -11.56
#